data_AF-A0A562JWB3-F1
#
_entry.id   AF-A0A562JWB3-F1
#
_cell.length_a   1.000
_cell.length_b   1.000
_cell.length_c   1.000
_cell.angle_alpha   90.00
_cell.angle_beta   90.00
_cell.angle_gamma   90.00
#
_symmetry.space_group_name_H-M   'P 1'
#
loop_
_entity.id
_entity.type
_entity.pdbx_description
1 polymer ?
#
loop_
_entity_poly.entity_id
_entity_poly.type
_entity_poly.pdbx_seq_one_letter_code
_entity_poly.pdbx_strand_id
1 'polypeptide(L)' 'MIYPTVLSKESNLVHIVKDQNTCVCGFTYNAFTTFTKKDLKKIKFKPEKVITCPNCKSIST' A
#
# COMPACT_ATOMS: atom_id res chain seq x y z
N MET A 1 0.48 2.83 14.77
CA MET A 1 1.59 1.99 14.27
C MET A 1 2.16 2.56 12.96
N ILE A 2 3.33 2.10 12.51
CA ILE A 2 3.91 2.46 11.20
C ILE A 2 3.72 1.28 10.27
N TYR A 3 3.15 1.52 9.08
CA TYR A 3 2.87 0.49 8.10
C TYR A 3 3.61 0.75 6.79
N PRO A 4 4.00 -0.31 6.06
CA PRO A 4 4.45 -0.17 4.68
C PRO A 4 3.26 0.30 3.83
N THR A 5 3.41 1.42 3.14
CA THR A 5 2.32 2.03 2.35
C THR A 5 2.75 2.35 0.93
N VAL A 6 1.79 2.32 0.01
CA VAL A 6 1.98 2.73 -1.39
C VAL A 6 0.91 3.75 -1.77
N LEU A 7 1.31 4.73 -2.55
CA LEU A 7 0.38 5.69 -3.15
C LEU A 7 -0.13 5.10 -4.47
N SER A 8 -1.42 4.78 -4.54
CA SER A 8 -2.06 4.40 -5.79
C SER A 8 -2.18 5.62 -6.68
N LYS A 9 -1.68 5.53 -7.93
CA LYS A 9 -1.84 6.61 -8.91
C LYS A 9 -3.27 6.70 -9.45
N GLU A 10 -3.99 5.58 -9.46
CA GLU A 10 -5.35 5.51 -10.00
C GLU A 10 -6.37 6.13 -9.03
N SER A 11 -6.29 5.80 -7.74
CA SER A 11 -7.23 6.32 -6.74
C SER A 11 -6.71 7.53 -5.99
N ASN A 12 -5.42 7.89 -6.14
CA ASN A 12 -4.74 8.89 -5.33
C ASN A 12 -4.83 8.62 -3.81
N LEU A 13 -4.98 7.34 -3.44
CA LEU A 13 -5.11 6.89 -2.06
C LEU A 13 -3.83 6.22 -1.58
N VAL A 14 -3.58 6.33 -0.28
CA VAL A 14 -2.49 5.65 0.43
C VAL A 14 -3.03 4.33 0.95
N HIS A 15 -2.48 3.24 0.43
CA HIS A 15 -2.85 1.87 0.80
C HIS A 15 -1.76 1.23 1.66
N ILE A 16 -2.15 0.31 2.55
CA ILE A 16 -1.20 -0.54 3.28
C ILE A 16 -0.80 -1.71 2.39
N VAL A 17 0.50 -1.88 2.19
CA VAL A 17 1.06 -3.05 1.51
C VAL A 17 0.91 -4.27 2.40
N LYS A 18 0.34 -5.34 1.85
CA LYS A 18 0.24 -6.63 2.52
C LYS A 18 1.34 -7.57 2.02
N ASP A 19 1.48 -7.65 0.70
CA ASP A 19 2.39 -8.57 0.01
C ASP A 19 3.14 -7.85 -1.13
N GLN A 20 3.95 -8.59 -1.90
CA GLN A 20 4.76 -8.04 -3.01
C GLN A 20 3.92 -7.41 -4.13
N ASN A 21 2.64 -7.79 -4.25
CA ASN A 21 1.78 -7.33 -5.35
C ASN A 21 0.49 -6.66 -4.86
N THR A 22 0.05 -6.99 -3.65
CA THR A 22 -1.28 -6.66 -3.14
C THR A 22 -1.21 -5.85 -1.85
N CYS A 23 -2.21 -4.99 -1.71
CA CYS A 23 -2.49 -4.23 -0.51
C CYS A 23 -3.51 -4.96 0.37
N VAL A 24 -3.59 -4.55 1.62
CA VAL A 24 -4.51 -5.10 2.62
C VAL A 24 -5.98 -4.99 2.18
N CYS A 25 -6.33 -3.94 1.44
CA CYS A 25 -7.67 -3.76 0.86
C CYS A 25 -7.95 -4.56 -0.42
N GLY A 26 -7.02 -5.42 -0.87
CA GLY A 26 -7.12 -6.14 -2.15
C GLY A 26 -6.67 -5.35 -3.38
N PHE A 27 -6.15 -4.13 -3.21
CA PHE A 27 -5.63 -3.33 -4.33
C PHE A 27 -4.29 -3.91 -4.83
N THR A 28 -4.20 -4.22 -6.11
CA THR A 28 -2.96 -4.71 -6.73
C THR A 28 -2.13 -3.53 -7.20
N TYR A 29 -1.14 -3.13 -6.39
CA TYR A 29 -0.25 -2.00 -6.72
C TYR A 29 0.89 -2.38 -7.68
N ASN A 30 1.16 -3.68 -7.81
CA ASN A 30 2.12 -4.22 -8.76
C ASN A 30 1.49 -5.39 -9.51
N ALA A 31 1.04 -5.16 -10.75
CA ALA A 31 0.46 -6.19 -11.60
C ALA A 31 1.51 -7.10 -12.26
N PHE A 32 2.79 -6.74 -12.19
CA PHE A 32 3.86 -7.53 -12.77
C PHE A 32 4.27 -8.68 -11.84
N THR A 33 4.49 -9.85 -12.44
CA THR A 33 5.00 -11.05 -11.76
C THR A 33 6.38 -10.84 -11.15
N THR A 34 7.15 -9.88 -11.68
CA THR A 34 8.51 -9.59 -11.23
C THR A 34 8.50 -8.39 -10.29
N PHE A 35 8.67 -8.64 -9.00
CA PHE A 35 8.84 -7.59 -8.01
C PHE A 35 10.28 -7.06 -8.05
N THR A 36 10.46 -5.79 -8.42
CA THR A 36 11.81 -5.22 -8.59
C THR A 36 12.20 -4.30 -7.44
N LYS A 37 13.51 -4.01 -7.30
CA LYS A 37 14.01 -3.02 -6.33
C LYS A 37 13.39 -1.63 -6.52
N LYS A 38 12.88 -1.30 -7.72
CA LYS A 38 12.17 -0.04 -7.98
C LYS A 38 10.81 -0.01 -7.29
N ASP A 39 10.15 -1.15 -7.16
CA ASP A 39 8.86 -1.27 -6.48
C ASP A 39 9.02 -1.15 -4.97
N LEU A 40 10.06 -1.76 -4.40
CA LEU A 40 10.46 -1.53 -3.00
C LEU A 40 10.66 -0.03 -2.69
N LYS A 41 11.27 0.72 -3.61
CA LYS A 41 11.45 2.19 -3.44
C LYS A 41 10.13 2.97 -3.45
N LYS A 42 9.04 2.43 -4.01
CA LYS A 42 7.71 3.06 -3.97
C LYS A 42 7.04 2.85 -2.62
N ILE A 43 7.37 1.78 -1.91
CA ILE A 43 6.85 1.47 -0.58
C ILE A 43 7.48 2.44 0.42
N LYS A 44 6.63 3.17 1.14
CA LYS A 44 7.04 4.10 2.20
C LYS A 44 6.43 3.68 3.51
N PHE A 45 7.24 3.61 4.55
CA PHE A 45 6.77 3.39 5.90
C PHE A 45 6.15 4.68 6.43
N LYS A 46 4.85 4.67 6.65
CA LYS A 46 4.12 5.84 7.13
C LYS A 46 3.20 5.48 8.30
N PRO A 47 2.92 6.43 9.21
CA PRO A 47 2.04 6.19 10.33
C PRO A 47 0.59 6.02 9.86
N GLU A 48 -0.19 5.21 10.56
CA GLU A 48 -1.59 4.91 10.23
C GLU A 48 -2.46 6.15 9.92
N LYS A 49 -2.22 7.27 10.62
CA LYS A 49 -2.93 8.54 10.42
C LYS A 49 -2.90 9.09 8.98
N VAL A 50 -1.92 8.69 8.17
CA VAL A 50 -1.79 9.16 6.77
C VAL A 50 -2.41 8.20 5.75
N ILE A 51 -2.97 7.08 6.21
CA ILE A 51 -3.64 6.12 5.35
C ILE A 51 -5.00 6.70 4.97
N THR A 52 -5.18 6.95 3.67
CA THR A 52 -6.40 7.53 3.13
C THR A 52 -7.33 6.48 2.53
N CYS A 53 -6.87 5.23 2.34
CA CYS A 53 -7.73 4.15 1.89
C CYS A 53 -8.68 3.70 3.04
N PRO A 54 -10.01 3.81 2.88
CA PRO A 54 -10.97 3.48 3.94
C PRO A 54 -10.92 1.99 4.33
N ASN A 55 -10.79 1.09 3.35
CA ASN A 55 -10.65 -0.35 3.60
C ASN A 55 -9.37 -0.67 4.38
N CYS A 56 -8.24 -0.03 4.04
CA CYS A 56 -6.99 -0.24 4.79
C CYS A 56 -7.08 0.30 6.22
N LYS A 57 -7.76 1.44 6.41
CA LYS A 57 -7.93 2.07 7.72
C LYS A 57 -8.82 1.25 8.65
N SER A 58 -9.86 0.62 8.09
CA SER A 58 -10.80 -0.23 8.85
C SER A 58 -10.18 -1.54 9.34
N ILE A 59 -9.07 -2.01 8.76
CA ILE A 59 -8.39 -3.26 9.15
C ILE A 59 -7.39 -3.02 10.30
N SER A 60 -7.00 -1.76 10.54
CA SER A 60 -6.13 -1.39 11.66
C SER A 60 -6.88 -0.98 12.93
N THR A 61 -8.22 -0.99 12.92
CA THR A 61 -9.07 -0.75 14.11
C THR A 61 -9.55 -2.08 14.68
#